data_AF-A0A9W9U2B3-F1
#
_entry.id   AF-A0A9W9U2B3-F1
#
_cell.length_a   1.000
_cell.length_b   1.000
_cell.length_c   1.000
_cell.angle_alpha   90.00
_cell.angle_beta   90.00
_cell.angle_gamma   90.00
#
_symmetry.space_group_name_H-M   'P 1'
#
loop_
_entity.id
_entity.type
_entity.pdbx_description
1 polymer ?
#
loop_
_entity_poly.entity_id
_entity_poly.type
_entity_poly.pdbx_seq_one_letter_code
_entity_poly.pdbx_strand_id
1 'polypeptide(L)'
;MEISLIQSTVHDIPDLVRVHTAAFKADQFSNFMLDGREENAHQVLMQKSIKIWLADPTSKLVKAVASDGTVVGWTCWLAKGKDDTSETLPQPQSLKAPNDSETSSVDLSVQQKKEKPRTPAQLLGRLMHSDSMKWEKDSMKGKRYLTIQALATNPSFQCQGIGSKLIKWGTDMADAEGLPCWAHASPAGHHLYTRAGFSELGRSEYDLEKFSDGDRGWGRYSFRYMQRPALDKR
;
A
#
# COMPACT_ATOMS: atom_id res chain seq x y z
N MET A 1 -23.81 -10.20 -8.48
CA MET A 1 -23.67 -8.72 -8.53
C MET A 1 -22.71 -8.38 -9.64
N GLU A 2 -23.14 -7.57 -10.60
CA GLU A 2 -22.26 -7.08 -11.66
C GLU A 2 -21.34 -5.99 -11.08
N ILE A 3 -20.05 -6.09 -11.40
CA ILE A 3 -19.01 -5.18 -10.88
C ILE A 3 -18.21 -4.69 -12.07
N SER A 4 -18.17 -3.38 -12.23
CA SER A 4 -17.40 -2.69 -13.27
C SER A 4 -16.16 -2.06 -12.66
N LEU A 5 -15.04 -2.14 -13.37
CA LEU A 5 -13.79 -1.49 -12.99
C LEU A 5 -13.65 -0.17 -13.76
N ILE A 6 -13.46 0.93 -13.03
CA ILE A 6 -13.41 2.29 -13.60
C ILE A 6 -12.18 3.02 -13.07
N GLN A 7 -11.53 3.83 -13.91
CA GLN A 7 -10.43 4.68 -13.47
C GLN A 7 -10.91 5.63 -12.38
N SER A 8 -10.13 5.77 -11.32
CA SER A 8 -10.43 6.69 -10.22
C SER A 8 -9.98 8.10 -10.55
N THR A 9 -10.72 9.08 -10.02
CA THR A 9 -10.50 10.51 -10.18
C THR A 9 -10.45 11.20 -8.81
N VAL A 10 -10.12 12.48 -8.81
CA VAL A 10 -10.12 13.31 -7.58
C VAL A 10 -11.50 13.37 -6.91
N HIS A 11 -12.59 13.20 -7.65
CA HIS A 11 -13.95 13.20 -7.10
C HIS A 11 -14.28 11.91 -6.32
N ASP A 12 -13.53 10.83 -6.55
CA ASP A 12 -13.77 9.53 -5.91
C ASP A 12 -13.12 9.41 -4.53
N ILE A 13 -12.25 10.36 -4.16
CA ILE A 13 -11.47 10.32 -2.92
C ILE A 13 -12.33 10.01 -1.68
N PRO A 14 -13.50 10.63 -1.47
CA PRO A 14 -14.34 10.31 -0.30
C PRO A 14 -14.74 8.83 -0.24
N ASP A 15 -15.11 8.24 -1.37
CA ASP A 15 -15.50 6.84 -1.47
C ASP A 15 -14.33 5.88 -1.29
N LEU A 16 -13.18 6.20 -1.89
CA LEU A 16 -11.96 5.39 -1.74
C LEU A 16 -11.51 5.35 -0.28
N VAL A 17 -11.52 6.50 0.41
CA VAL A 17 -11.21 6.60 1.85
C VAL A 17 -12.21 5.81 2.68
N ARG A 18 -13.51 5.94 2.40
CA ARG A 18 -14.58 5.19 3.10
C ARG A 18 -14.37 3.68 2.98
N VAL A 19 -14.14 3.18 1.76
CA VAL A 19 -13.91 1.75 1.51
C VAL A 19 -12.63 1.27 2.18
N HIS A 20 -11.54 2.03 2.11
CA HIS A 20 -10.27 1.64 2.74
C HIS A 20 -10.40 1.60 4.26
N THR A 21 -11.00 2.63 4.86
CA THR A 21 -11.24 2.69 6.30
C THR A 21 -12.06 1.51 6.79
N ALA A 22 -13.13 1.16 6.07
CA ALA A 22 -13.95 0.00 6.40
C ALA A 22 -13.18 -1.32 6.27
N ALA A 23 -12.36 -1.49 5.22
CA ALA A 23 -11.61 -2.71 4.96
C ALA A 23 -10.55 -3.01 6.02
N PHE A 24 -9.93 -1.97 6.60
CA PHE A 24 -8.84 -2.11 7.58
C PHE A 24 -9.26 -1.85 9.03
N LYS A 25 -10.55 -1.62 9.30
CA LYS A 25 -11.07 -1.35 10.65
C LYS A 25 -10.71 -2.45 11.67
N ALA A 26 -10.69 -3.70 11.25
CA ALA A 26 -10.34 -4.85 12.08
C ALA A 26 -8.88 -5.32 11.90
N ASP A 27 -8.08 -4.65 11.07
CA ASP A 27 -6.69 -5.03 10.85
C ASP A 27 -5.83 -4.61 12.04
N GLN A 28 -5.21 -5.59 12.69
CA GLN A 28 -4.41 -5.41 13.89
C GLN A 28 -3.25 -4.43 13.70
N PHE A 29 -2.55 -4.53 12.57
CA PHE A 29 -1.44 -3.64 12.27
C PHE A 29 -1.92 -2.20 12.07
N SER A 30 -2.98 -2.01 11.29
CA SER A 30 -3.58 -0.69 11.07
C SER A 30 -3.99 -0.05 12.38
N ASN A 31 -4.64 -0.81 13.28
CA ASN A 31 -5.01 -0.34 14.61
C ASN A 31 -3.79 0.00 15.48
N PHE A 32 -2.72 -0.80 15.44
CA PHE A 32 -1.47 -0.49 16.14
C PHE A 32 -0.83 0.82 15.65
N MET A 33 -0.80 1.04 14.33
CA MET A 33 -0.20 2.25 13.73
C MET A 33 -0.98 3.54 14.06
N LEU A 34 -2.25 3.40 14.41
CA LEU A 34 -3.16 4.47 14.76
C LEU A 34 -3.31 4.65 16.28
N ASP A 35 -2.69 3.80 17.10
CA ASP A 35 -2.77 3.88 18.55
C ASP A 35 -2.29 5.26 19.06
N GLY A 36 -3.09 5.89 19.91
CA GLY A 36 -2.85 7.23 20.43
C GLY A 36 -3.04 8.39 19.43
N ARG A 37 -3.56 8.13 18.22
CA ARG A 37 -3.93 9.18 17.25
C ARG A 37 -5.40 9.56 17.35
N GLU A 38 -5.77 10.67 16.70
CA GLU A 38 -7.17 11.08 16.55
C GLU A 38 -7.99 10.03 15.79
N GLU A 39 -9.29 9.93 16.08
CA GLU A 39 -10.19 8.92 15.51
C GLU A 39 -10.26 8.96 13.96
N ASN A 40 -10.09 10.15 13.38
CA ASN A 40 -10.09 10.37 11.93
C ASN A 40 -8.68 10.25 11.29
N ALA A 41 -7.64 9.89 12.05
CA ALA A 41 -6.27 9.88 11.55
C ALA A 41 -6.11 8.97 10.33
N HIS A 42 -6.75 7.80 10.32
CA HIS A 42 -6.68 6.89 9.18
C HIS A 42 -7.22 7.53 7.90
N GLN A 43 -8.36 8.22 8.00
CA GLN A 43 -9.04 8.90 6.90
C GLN A 43 -8.17 10.04 6.36
N VAL A 44 -7.58 10.85 7.24
CA VAL A 44 -6.69 11.97 6.87
C VAL A 44 -5.46 11.44 6.11
N LEU A 45 -4.86 10.36 6.61
CA LEU A 45 -3.67 9.75 6.02
C LEU A 45 -3.97 9.10 4.67
N MET A 46 -5.08 8.39 4.56
CA MET A 46 -5.50 7.80 3.30
C MET A 46 -5.91 8.85 2.28
N GLN A 47 -6.58 9.93 2.71
CA GLN A 47 -6.92 11.03 1.83
C GLN A 47 -5.67 11.69 1.25
N LYS A 48 -4.64 11.95 2.08
CA LYS A 48 -3.35 12.48 1.63
C LYS A 48 -2.67 11.53 0.64
N SER A 49 -2.66 10.25 0.96
CA SER A 49 -2.05 9.18 0.13
C SER A 49 -2.70 9.08 -1.24
N ILE A 50 -4.04 9.04 -1.29
CA ILE A 50 -4.81 8.96 -2.53
C ILE A 50 -4.58 10.20 -3.40
N LYS A 51 -4.52 11.40 -2.80
CA LYS A 51 -4.18 12.63 -3.55
C LYS A 51 -2.79 12.53 -4.19
N ILE A 52 -1.79 12.05 -3.45
CA ILE A 52 -0.43 11.88 -3.95
C ILE A 52 -0.43 10.90 -5.14
N TRP A 53 -1.07 9.75 -5.00
CA TRP A 53 -1.09 8.75 -6.07
C TRP A 53 -1.92 9.14 -7.28
N LEU A 54 -2.98 9.93 -7.12
CA LEU A 54 -3.74 10.46 -8.27
C LEU A 54 -2.94 11.52 -9.04
N ALA A 55 -2.03 12.24 -8.37
CA ALA A 55 -1.14 13.20 -8.99
C ALA A 55 0.12 12.56 -9.61
N ASP A 56 0.40 11.29 -9.29
CA ASP A 56 1.58 10.59 -9.75
C ASP A 56 1.33 9.94 -11.13
N PRO A 57 2.05 10.34 -12.19
CA PRO A 57 1.83 9.81 -13.54
C PRO A 57 2.19 8.33 -13.67
N THR A 58 3.03 7.79 -12.76
CA THR A 58 3.42 6.38 -12.74
C THR A 58 2.40 5.51 -12.02
N SER A 59 1.41 6.12 -11.38
CA SER A 59 0.36 5.46 -10.61
C SER A 59 -0.91 5.28 -11.43
N LYS A 60 -1.61 4.16 -11.20
CA LYS A 60 -2.93 3.87 -11.76
C LYS A 60 -3.86 3.40 -10.66
N LEU A 61 -4.96 4.13 -10.48
CA LEU A 61 -5.99 3.81 -9.51
C LEU A 61 -7.28 3.40 -10.22
N VAL A 62 -7.83 2.26 -9.83
CA VAL A 62 -9.10 1.74 -10.34
C VAL A 62 -10.01 1.41 -9.17
N LYS A 63 -11.28 1.77 -9.32
CA LYS A 63 -12.36 1.47 -8.37
C LYS A 63 -13.29 0.42 -8.97
N ALA A 64 -13.78 -0.46 -8.11
CA ALA A 64 -14.84 -1.41 -8.39
C ALA A 64 -16.18 -0.78 -8.00
N VAL A 65 -17.09 -0.69 -8.97
CA VAL A 65 -18.41 -0.07 -8.82
C VAL A 65 -19.48 -1.13 -9.02
N ALA A 66 -20.41 -1.22 -8.07
CA ALA A 66 -21.59 -2.08 -8.17
C ALA A 66 -22.64 -1.48 -9.12
N SER A 67 -23.60 -2.30 -9.53
CA SER A 67 -24.66 -1.90 -10.49
C SER A 67 -25.50 -0.70 -10.04
N ASP A 68 -25.55 -0.41 -8.73
CA ASP A 68 -26.25 0.75 -8.14
C ASP A 68 -25.38 2.02 -8.10
N GLY A 69 -24.15 1.97 -8.63
CA GLY A 69 -23.19 3.07 -8.61
C GLY A 69 -22.31 3.12 -7.36
N THR A 70 -22.52 2.23 -6.38
CA THR A 70 -21.74 2.21 -5.14
C THR A 70 -20.29 1.76 -5.40
N VAL A 71 -19.32 2.52 -4.92
CA VAL A 71 -17.92 2.08 -4.87
C VAL A 71 -17.73 1.07 -3.74
N VAL A 72 -17.28 -0.13 -4.10
CA VAL A 72 -17.20 -1.30 -3.20
C VAL A 72 -15.79 -1.85 -3.04
N GLY A 73 -14.84 -1.41 -3.86
CA GLY A 73 -13.44 -1.81 -3.78
C GLY A 73 -12.57 -0.90 -4.62
N TRP A 74 -11.26 -0.93 -4.40
CA TRP A 74 -10.31 -0.21 -5.24
C TRP A 74 -8.89 -0.73 -5.08
N THR A 75 -8.05 -0.38 -6.03
CA THR A 75 -6.63 -0.73 -6.05
C THR A 75 -5.79 0.44 -6.56
N CYS A 76 -4.54 0.52 -6.10
CA CYS A 76 -3.53 1.44 -6.61
C CYS A 76 -2.31 0.63 -7.04
N TRP A 77 -1.93 0.75 -8.31
CA TRP A 77 -0.72 0.16 -8.88
C TRP A 77 0.26 1.26 -9.25
N LEU A 78 1.54 1.03 -9.00
CA LEU A 78 2.61 1.98 -9.28
C LEU A 78 3.69 1.34 -10.16
N ALA A 79 4.07 1.99 -11.23
CA ALA A 79 5.24 1.62 -12.00
C ALA A 79 6.51 2.13 -11.30
N LYS A 80 7.48 1.24 -11.10
CA LYS A 80 8.78 1.55 -10.50
C LYS A 80 9.92 0.94 -11.32
N GLY A 81 11.15 1.37 -11.02
CA GLY A 81 12.35 0.96 -11.73
C GLY A 81 12.65 1.85 -12.93
N LYS A 82 13.69 1.50 -13.69
CA LYS A 82 14.05 2.17 -14.93
C LYS A 82 13.97 1.17 -16.08
N ASP A 83 13.55 1.64 -17.24
CA ASP A 83 13.93 0.99 -18.49
C ASP A 83 15.41 1.29 -18.75
N ASP A 84 16.14 0.36 -19.35
CA ASP A 84 17.54 0.58 -19.76
C ASP A 84 17.72 1.78 -20.73
N THR A 85 16.62 2.41 -21.17
CA THR A 85 16.60 3.46 -22.20
C THR A 85 15.98 4.80 -21.79
N SER A 86 15.67 5.07 -20.51
CA SER A 86 15.08 6.37 -20.15
C SER A 86 15.63 7.00 -18.88
N GLU A 87 16.00 8.28 -19.03
CA GLU A 87 16.58 9.15 -18.02
C GLU A 87 15.71 9.31 -16.78
N THR A 88 16.43 9.48 -15.68
CA THR A 88 16.02 9.56 -14.29
C THR A 88 14.78 10.41 -14.04
N LEU A 89 13.73 9.79 -13.48
CA LEU A 89 12.66 10.51 -12.79
C LEU A 89 12.60 10.12 -11.31
N PRO A 90 12.25 11.08 -10.41
CA PRO A 90 12.30 10.87 -8.97
C PRO A 90 11.32 9.79 -8.52
N GLN A 91 11.78 8.88 -7.66
CA GLN A 91 10.96 7.85 -7.05
C GLN A 91 9.84 8.48 -6.21
N PRO A 92 8.57 8.14 -6.46
CA PRO A 92 7.49 8.41 -5.53
C PRO A 92 7.71 7.56 -4.28
N GLN A 93 7.73 8.22 -3.13
CA GLN A 93 7.89 7.56 -1.84
C GLN A 93 6.74 6.55 -1.66
N SER A 94 7.08 5.26 -1.67
CA SER A 94 6.21 4.21 -1.11
C SER A 94 5.65 4.71 0.21
N LEU A 95 4.34 4.51 0.42
CA LEU A 95 3.64 4.94 1.62
C LEU A 95 4.49 4.73 2.85
N LYS A 96 5.01 5.85 3.33
CA LYS A 96 5.59 5.92 4.65
C LYS A 96 4.46 5.61 5.61
N ALA A 97 4.75 4.81 6.63
CA ALA A 97 4.04 4.94 7.89
C ALA A 97 3.92 6.45 8.21
N PRO A 98 2.76 6.91 8.68
CA PRO A 98 2.44 8.34 8.82
C PRO A 98 3.53 9.09 9.58
N ASN A 99 4.43 9.73 8.83
CA ASN A 99 5.42 10.64 9.34
C ASN A 99 4.88 12.03 9.08
N ASP A 100 4.69 12.78 10.15
CA ASP A 100 4.43 14.21 10.12
C ASP A 100 5.57 14.88 9.37
N SER A 101 5.25 15.45 8.21
CA SER A 101 6.13 16.37 7.52
C SER A 101 5.26 17.52 7.00
N GLU A 102 5.05 18.49 7.88
CA GLU A 102 4.83 19.88 7.50
C GLU A 102 6.11 20.37 6.81
N THR A 103 5.99 20.69 5.53
CA THR A 103 7.04 21.40 4.79
C THR A 103 6.80 22.89 5.02
N SER A 104 7.66 23.52 5.82
CA SER A 104 7.80 24.97 5.82
C SER A 104 9.18 25.31 5.28
N SER A 105 9.16 26.25 4.34
CA SER A 105 10.27 26.82 3.58
C SER A 105 11.50 27.14 4.43
N VAL A 106 12.65 26.91 3.81
CA VAL A 106 14.00 27.28 4.24
C VAL A 106 14.08 28.71 4.79
N ASP A 107 14.45 28.82 6.06
CA ASP A 107 15.25 29.93 6.58
C ASP A 107 16.41 29.35 7.41
N LEU A 108 17.60 29.89 7.16
CA LEU A 108 18.88 29.39 7.64
C LEU A 108 19.07 29.80 9.11
N SER A 109 18.71 28.91 10.04
CA SER A 109 19.30 28.94 11.38
C SER A 109 19.50 27.53 11.93
N VAL A 110 20.76 27.22 12.23
CA VAL A 110 21.17 26.00 12.93
C VAL A 110 20.65 26.08 14.35
N GLN A 111 19.43 25.59 14.56
CA GLN A 111 18.91 25.28 15.89
C GLN A 111 18.70 23.77 15.95
N GLN A 112 19.45 23.11 16.83
CA GLN A 112 19.23 21.72 17.22
C GLN A 112 17.79 21.56 17.71
N LYS A 113 16.87 21.18 16.82
CA LYS A 113 15.54 20.70 17.19
C LYS A 113 15.75 19.44 18.01
N LYS A 114 15.50 19.52 19.32
CA LYS A 114 15.31 18.33 20.18
C LYS A 114 14.25 17.45 19.50
N GLU A 115 14.67 16.32 18.92
CA GLU A 115 13.74 15.34 18.36
C GLU A 115 12.78 14.92 19.50
N LYS A 116 11.47 15.10 19.31
CA LYS A 116 10.47 14.49 20.19
C LYS A 116 10.76 12.98 20.27
N PRO A 117 10.64 12.34 21.45
CA PRO A 117 10.75 10.90 21.54
C PRO A 117 9.74 10.26 20.58
N ARG A 118 10.21 9.33 19.75
CA ARG A 118 9.40 8.67 18.73
C ARG A 118 8.41 7.74 19.40
N THR A 119 7.17 7.73 18.95
CA THR A 119 6.16 6.78 19.44
C THR A 119 6.50 5.37 18.96
N PRO A 120 6.04 4.32 19.64
CA PRO A 120 6.33 2.96 19.19
C PRO A 120 5.77 2.63 17.80
N ALA A 121 4.59 3.16 17.46
CA ALA A 121 4.05 3.10 16.09
C ALA A 121 5.00 3.73 15.07
N GLN A 122 5.65 4.86 15.38
CA GLN A 122 6.63 5.47 14.49
C GLN A 122 7.89 4.63 14.34
N LEU A 123 8.36 3.98 15.42
CA LEU A 123 9.53 3.09 15.37
C LEU A 123 9.26 1.86 14.51
N LEU A 124 8.15 1.17 14.78
CA LEU A 124 7.74 -0.01 14.02
C LEU A 124 7.49 0.34 12.55
N GLY A 125 6.79 1.45 12.28
CA GLY A 125 6.55 1.93 10.92
C GLY A 125 7.84 2.19 10.14
N ARG A 126 8.90 2.70 10.78
CA ARG A 126 10.21 2.87 10.15
C ARG A 126 10.91 1.54 9.90
N LEU A 127 10.90 0.63 10.88
CA LEU A 127 11.50 -0.69 10.72
C LEU A 127 10.86 -1.43 9.55
N MET A 128 9.55 -1.45 9.50
CA MET A 128 8.80 -2.09 8.42
C MET A 128 9.05 -1.47 7.05
N HIS A 129 9.11 -0.15 6.99
CA HIS A 129 9.46 0.54 5.75
C HIS A 129 10.87 0.15 5.30
N SER A 130 11.83 0.09 6.22
CA SER A 130 13.21 -0.34 5.93
C SER A 130 13.26 -1.77 5.40
N ASP A 131 12.59 -2.71 6.07
CA ASP A 131 12.53 -4.11 5.64
C ASP A 131 11.88 -4.24 4.27
N SER A 132 10.73 -3.58 4.05
CA SER A 132 10.04 -3.59 2.76
C SER A 132 10.90 -3.03 1.63
N MET A 133 11.58 -1.91 1.87
CA MET A 133 12.47 -1.31 0.88
C MET A 133 13.65 -2.22 0.54
N LYS A 134 14.22 -2.90 1.56
CA LYS A 134 15.31 -3.85 1.36
C LYS A 134 14.86 -5.03 0.50
N TRP A 135 13.75 -5.68 0.87
CA TRP A 135 13.22 -6.82 0.12
C TRP A 135 12.85 -6.46 -1.32
N GLU A 136 12.17 -5.32 -1.52
CA GLU A 136 11.80 -4.84 -2.87
C GLU A 136 13.05 -4.56 -3.71
N LYS A 137 14.05 -3.87 -3.14
CA LYS A 137 15.31 -3.56 -3.84
C LYS A 137 16.07 -4.83 -4.23
N ASP A 138 16.23 -5.77 -3.30
CA ASP A 138 17.01 -7.00 -3.49
C ASP A 138 16.34 -7.95 -4.49
N SER A 139 15.00 -7.95 -4.56
CA SER A 139 14.23 -8.81 -5.45
C SER A 139 14.10 -8.24 -6.86
N MET A 140 13.83 -6.94 -6.98
CA MET A 140 13.58 -6.31 -8.28
C MET A 140 14.87 -5.91 -9.02
N LYS A 141 16.00 -5.77 -8.30
CA LYS A 141 17.36 -5.58 -8.87
C LYS A 141 17.46 -4.55 -10.00
N GLY A 142 16.72 -3.44 -9.89
CA GLY A 142 16.75 -2.34 -10.87
C GLY A 142 15.89 -2.54 -12.12
N LYS A 143 15.20 -3.68 -12.26
CA LYS A 143 14.22 -3.89 -13.35
C LYS A 143 13.08 -2.87 -13.25
N ARG A 144 12.41 -2.58 -14.37
CA ARG A 144 11.07 -1.98 -14.35
C ARG A 144 10.05 -3.02 -13.86
N TYR A 145 9.08 -2.60 -13.06
CA TYR A 145 8.04 -3.48 -12.50
C TYR A 145 6.80 -2.69 -12.08
N LEU A 146 5.71 -3.42 -11.83
CA LEU A 146 4.51 -2.88 -11.20
C LEU A 146 4.41 -3.31 -9.74
N THR A 147 4.10 -2.40 -8.83
CA THR A 147 3.90 -2.72 -7.42
C THR A 147 2.50 -2.30 -6.97
N ILE A 148 1.85 -3.15 -6.19
CA ILE A 148 0.55 -2.82 -5.61
C ILE A 148 0.74 -2.02 -4.32
N GLN A 149 0.24 -0.79 -4.30
CA GLN A 149 0.38 0.14 -3.18
C GLN A 149 -0.83 0.12 -2.24
N ALA A 150 -2.01 -0.18 -2.78
CA ALA A 150 -3.23 -0.31 -2.02
C ALA A 150 -4.16 -1.31 -2.69
N LEU A 151 -4.85 -2.10 -1.87
CA LEU A 151 -5.94 -2.96 -2.28
C LEU A 151 -6.96 -3.01 -1.16
N ALA A 152 -8.19 -2.60 -1.44
CA ALA A 152 -9.27 -2.61 -0.46
C ALA A 152 -10.56 -3.11 -1.10
N THR A 153 -11.33 -3.87 -0.33
CA THR A 153 -12.70 -4.26 -0.66
C THR A 153 -13.54 -4.06 0.59
N ASN A 154 -14.68 -3.38 0.44
CA ASN A 154 -15.62 -3.16 1.53
C ASN A 154 -15.99 -4.52 2.15
N PRO A 155 -15.94 -4.69 3.49
CA PRO A 155 -16.21 -5.96 4.15
C PRO A 155 -17.51 -6.65 3.71
N SER A 156 -18.58 -5.89 3.50
CA SER A 156 -19.89 -6.42 3.06
C SER A 156 -19.87 -7.00 1.63
N PHE A 157 -18.82 -6.73 0.87
CA PHE A 157 -18.63 -7.15 -0.51
C PHE A 157 -17.40 -8.07 -0.69
N GLN A 158 -16.74 -8.47 0.40
CA GLN A 158 -15.63 -9.42 0.35
C GLN A 158 -16.12 -10.83 -0.01
N CYS A 159 -15.19 -11.71 -0.39
CA CYS A 159 -15.48 -13.08 -0.83
C CYS A 159 -16.37 -13.21 -2.09
N GLN A 160 -16.58 -12.11 -2.83
CA GLN A 160 -17.35 -12.08 -4.09
C GLN A 160 -16.46 -11.89 -5.33
N GLY A 161 -15.15 -12.14 -5.21
CA GLY A 161 -14.19 -12.04 -6.32
C GLY A 161 -13.76 -10.61 -6.70
N ILE A 162 -14.21 -9.58 -5.98
CA ILE A 162 -13.85 -8.17 -6.25
C ILE A 162 -12.34 -7.93 -6.13
N GLY A 163 -11.72 -8.38 -5.03
CA GLY A 163 -10.27 -8.30 -4.86
C GLY A 163 -9.51 -9.01 -5.99
N SER A 164 -9.99 -10.17 -6.44
CA SER A 164 -9.40 -10.91 -7.55
C SER A 164 -9.48 -10.13 -8.86
N LYS A 165 -10.64 -9.49 -9.16
CA LYS A 165 -10.81 -8.63 -10.34
C LYS A 165 -9.86 -7.43 -10.31
N LEU A 166 -9.73 -6.78 -9.15
CA LEU A 166 -8.85 -5.62 -8.96
C LEU A 166 -7.36 -5.97 -9.14
N ILE A 167 -6.92 -7.12 -8.61
CA ILE A 167 -5.55 -7.58 -8.83
C ILE A 167 -5.33 -7.96 -10.29
N LYS A 168 -6.28 -8.71 -10.87
CA LYS A 168 -6.20 -9.14 -12.26
C LYS A 168 -6.03 -7.96 -13.21
N TRP A 169 -6.77 -6.87 -12.97
CA TRP A 169 -6.62 -5.64 -13.75
C TRP A 169 -5.16 -5.13 -13.81
N GLY A 170 -4.45 -5.12 -12.68
CA GLY A 170 -3.06 -4.67 -12.64
C GLY A 170 -2.06 -5.72 -13.14
N THR A 171 -2.31 -7.01 -12.92
CA THR A 171 -1.45 -8.07 -13.49
C THR A 171 -1.60 -8.17 -15.00
N ASP A 172 -2.79 -7.91 -15.56
CA ASP A 172 -3.00 -7.87 -17.01
C ASP A 172 -2.22 -6.72 -17.65
N MET A 173 -2.16 -5.56 -16.97
CA MET A 173 -1.29 -4.44 -17.38
C MET A 173 0.20 -4.84 -17.32
N ALA A 174 0.62 -5.54 -16.28
CA ALA A 174 1.99 -6.05 -16.16
C ALA A 174 2.33 -7.04 -17.30
N ASP A 175 1.42 -7.97 -17.58
CA ASP A 175 1.57 -9.00 -18.61
C ASP A 175 1.69 -8.40 -20.01
N ALA A 176 0.87 -7.39 -20.32
CA ALA A 176 0.94 -6.66 -21.59
C ALA A 176 2.29 -5.98 -21.81
N GLU A 177 2.92 -5.49 -20.73
CA GLU A 177 4.24 -4.86 -20.78
C GLU A 177 5.40 -5.86 -20.61
N GLY A 178 5.12 -7.12 -20.25
CA GLY A 178 6.16 -8.10 -19.91
C GLY A 178 6.90 -7.74 -18.60
N LEU A 179 6.21 -7.12 -17.65
CA LEU A 179 6.77 -6.66 -16.39
C LEU A 179 6.47 -7.65 -15.26
N PRO A 180 7.43 -7.87 -14.33
CA PRO A 180 7.15 -8.54 -13.08
C PRO A 180 6.31 -7.64 -12.16
N CYS A 181 5.64 -8.25 -11.17
CA CYS A 181 4.93 -7.52 -10.12
C CYS A 181 5.55 -7.74 -8.74
N TRP A 182 5.42 -6.73 -7.88
CA TRP A 182 5.78 -6.76 -6.46
C TRP A 182 4.58 -6.49 -5.56
N ALA A 183 4.50 -7.18 -4.42
CA ALA A 183 3.47 -6.93 -3.41
C ALA A 183 4.01 -7.12 -1.99
N HIS A 184 3.53 -6.27 -1.08
CA HIS A 184 3.69 -6.44 0.36
C HIS A 184 2.37 -6.92 0.94
N ALA A 185 2.31 -8.20 1.33
CA ALA A 185 1.07 -8.85 1.70
C ALA A 185 0.87 -8.90 3.22
N SER A 186 -0.26 -8.37 3.66
CA SER A 186 -0.82 -8.66 4.99
C SER A 186 -1.22 -10.14 5.09
N PRO A 187 -1.46 -10.67 6.31
CA PRO A 187 -1.98 -12.03 6.49
C PRO A 187 -3.27 -12.27 5.69
N ALA A 188 -4.19 -11.29 5.68
CA ALA A 188 -5.45 -11.37 4.93
C ALA A 188 -5.25 -11.35 3.41
N GLY A 189 -4.26 -10.60 2.91
CA GLY A 189 -3.98 -10.46 1.47
C GLY A 189 -3.21 -11.64 0.87
N HIS A 190 -2.48 -12.42 1.67
CA HIS A 190 -1.55 -13.44 1.19
C HIS A 190 -2.18 -14.46 0.23
N HIS A 191 -3.32 -15.04 0.61
CA HIS A 191 -4.01 -16.05 -0.20
C HIS A 191 -4.48 -15.48 -1.55
N LEU A 192 -4.91 -14.23 -1.54
CA LEU A 192 -5.39 -13.54 -2.73
C LEU A 192 -4.25 -13.29 -3.73
N TYR A 193 -3.08 -12.84 -3.26
CA TYR A 193 -1.90 -12.69 -4.11
C TYR A 193 -1.37 -14.02 -4.64
N THR A 194 -1.35 -15.06 -3.80
CA THR A 194 -0.93 -16.41 -4.22
C THR A 194 -1.76 -16.92 -5.39
N ARG A 195 -3.10 -16.76 -5.31
CA ARG A 195 -4.01 -17.12 -6.41
C ARG A 195 -3.80 -16.30 -7.69
N ALA A 196 -3.24 -15.11 -7.58
CA ALA A 196 -2.90 -14.26 -8.72
C ALA A 196 -1.51 -14.57 -9.33
N GLY A 197 -0.82 -15.61 -8.85
CA GLY A 197 0.48 -16.04 -9.37
C GLY A 197 1.68 -15.40 -8.67
N PHE A 198 1.47 -14.72 -7.55
CA PHE A 198 2.57 -14.24 -6.72
C PHE A 198 3.13 -15.39 -5.86
N SER A 199 4.44 -15.41 -5.68
CA SER A 199 5.14 -16.33 -4.77
C SER A 199 5.77 -15.55 -3.62
N GLU A 200 5.70 -16.09 -2.40
CA GLU A 200 6.39 -15.54 -1.23
C GLU A 200 7.90 -15.77 -1.37
N LEU A 201 8.68 -14.69 -1.31
CA LEU A 201 10.15 -14.73 -1.28
C LEU A 201 10.72 -14.68 0.13
N GLY A 202 9.93 -14.17 1.07
CA GLY A 202 10.27 -14.07 2.47
C GLY A 202 9.21 -13.31 3.25
N ARG A 203 9.45 -13.16 4.55
CA ARG A 203 8.55 -12.46 5.47
C ARG A 203 9.33 -11.81 6.61
N SER A 204 8.78 -10.72 7.11
CA SER A 204 9.19 -10.14 8.40
C SER A 204 8.07 -10.37 9.41
N GLU A 205 8.45 -10.80 10.60
CA GLU A 205 7.53 -11.00 11.73
C GLU A 205 7.83 -9.95 12.79
N TYR A 206 6.78 -9.25 13.22
CA TYR A 206 6.85 -8.19 14.21
C TYR A 206 6.05 -8.61 15.43
N ASP A 207 6.72 -8.67 16.56
CA ASP A 207 6.08 -8.83 17.86
C ASP A 207 5.60 -7.46 18.32
N LEU A 208 4.32 -7.15 18.06
CA LEU A 208 3.73 -5.85 18.32
C LEU A 208 3.70 -5.53 19.82
N GLU A 209 3.67 -6.57 20.65
CA GLU A 209 3.67 -6.48 22.12
C GLU A 209 4.98 -5.87 22.65
N LYS A 210 6.10 -6.11 21.96
CA LYS A 210 7.40 -5.47 22.28
C LYS A 210 7.43 -3.96 22.00
N PHE A 211 6.48 -3.48 21.21
CA PHE A 211 6.35 -2.07 20.89
C PHE A 211 5.17 -1.42 21.63
N SER A 212 4.25 -2.15 22.24
CA SER A 212 3.16 -1.51 22.99
C SER A 212 3.58 -1.12 24.40
N ASP A 213 3.06 0.00 24.89
CA ASP A 213 3.06 0.31 26.32
C ASP A 213 2.06 -0.66 27.01
N GLY A 214 2.56 -1.84 27.41
CA GLY A 214 1.81 -2.87 28.15
C GLY A 214 1.25 -4.03 27.30
N ASP A 215 0.79 -5.07 27.99
CA ASP A 215 0.13 -6.24 27.40
C ASP A 215 -1.33 -5.90 27.04
N ARG A 216 -1.55 -5.64 25.75
CA ARG A 216 -2.86 -5.36 25.16
C ARG A 216 -3.29 -6.45 24.17
N GLY A 217 -2.64 -7.63 24.21
CA GLY A 217 -2.92 -8.73 23.29
C GLY A 217 -2.62 -8.43 21.82
N TRP A 218 -1.63 -7.58 21.53
CA TRP A 218 -1.26 -7.23 20.16
C TRP A 218 -0.55 -8.37 19.42
N GLY A 219 0.06 -9.32 20.11
CA GLY A 219 0.65 -10.52 19.50
C GLY A 219 1.62 -10.26 18.34
N ARG A 220 1.71 -11.22 17.42
CA ARG A 220 2.63 -11.18 16.28
C ARG A 220 1.92 -10.85 14.98
N TYR A 221 2.48 -9.93 14.21
CA TYR A 221 2.02 -9.59 12.87
C TYR A 221 3.11 -9.89 11.83
N SER A 222 2.75 -10.60 10.77
CA SER A 222 3.67 -10.95 9.69
C SER A 222 3.33 -10.20 8.41
N PHE A 223 4.32 -9.61 7.77
CA PHE A 223 4.21 -9.21 6.37
C PHE A 223 5.01 -10.12 5.47
N ARG A 224 4.48 -10.44 4.29
CA ARG A 224 5.11 -11.28 3.28
C ARG A 224 5.52 -10.44 2.08
N TYR A 225 6.71 -10.69 1.58
CA TYR A 225 7.29 -10.07 0.40
C TYR A 225 7.06 -11.00 -0.77
N MET A 226 6.24 -10.56 -1.73
CA MET A 226 5.76 -11.42 -2.79
C MET A 226 6.10 -10.87 -4.16
N GLN A 227 6.48 -11.77 -5.06
CA GLN A 227 6.79 -11.43 -6.44
C GLN A 227 5.97 -12.30 -7.40
N ARG A 228 5.48 -11.68 -8.47
CA ARG A 228 4.98 -12.38 -9.65
C ARG A 228 5.98 -12.16 -10.79
N PRO A 229 6.55 -13.21 -11.40
CA PRO A 229 7.46 -13.04 -12.53
C PRO A 229 6.74 -12.44 -13.74
N ALA A 230 7.51 -11.83 -14.64
CA ALA A 230 7.00 -11.47 -15.96
C ALA A 230 6.62 -12.74 -16.72
N LEU A 231 5.54 -12.70 -17.50
CA LEU A 231 5.27 -13.76 -18.45
C LEU A 231 6.25 -13.64 -19.62
N ASP A 232 6.87 -14.77 -20.00
CA ASP A 232 7.68 -14.82 -21.21
C ASP A 232 6.77 -14.46 -22.40
N LYS A 233 7.20 -13.47 -23.20
CA LYS A 233 6.56 -13.18 -24.48
C LYS A 233 6.85 -14.38 -25.40
N ARG A 234 5.89 -15.28 -25.52
CA ARG A 234 5.90 -16.36 -26.53
C ARG A 234 5.79 -15.78 -27.93
#